data_AF-A0A8E0RLX0-F1
#
_entry.id   AF-A0A8E0RLX0-F1
#
_cell.length_a   1.000
_cell.length_b   1.000
_cell.length_c   1.000
_cell.angle_alpha   90.00
_cell.angle_beta   90.00
_cell.angle_gamma   90.00
#
_symmetry.space_group_name_H-M   'P 1'
#
loop_
_entity.id
_entity.type
_entity.pdbx_description
1 polymer ?
#
loop_
_entity_poly.entity_id
_entity_poly.type
_entity_poly.pdbx_seq_one_letter_code
_entity_poly.pdbx_strand_id
1 'polypeptide(L)'
;MSEPRMFLVRCFQLFRELHEAVNSPEILRQVTTDVVEEFSSDGVVYLELRTTLRPLPTYRDYLLGVIEGVKSSPSVLTGRIVARLLISIDRARGVVNGQQAVTLAIEAARLWPELVMGVDLSGNPSVGSLLDYVSALNKARANGLKTTVHFAELSGSASEWLQFLQQHVPDRLGHVTSLSQTIASYHNVDALETRKMIVAAQIPLGSFPLVVRNDVRAFVSCELLAGLDPQLLTDDKGVFCSNLSNEFQLAVEYCGLTETDVFRVCENAIAAAFCSEQVKSQLRKKLDLFRARVPRF
;
A
#
# COMPACT_ATOMS: atom_id res chain seq x y z
N MET A 1 -14.83 7.54 -22.91
CA MET A 1 -14.53 7.04 -21.54
C MET A 1 -13.84 8.17 -20.79
N SER A 2 -14.13 8.40 -19.51
CA SER A 2 -13.46 9.45 -18.73
C SER A 2 -11.95 9.15 -18.60
N GLU A 3 -11.11 10.18 -18.58
CA GLU A 3 -9.65 10.05 -18.46
C GLU A 3 -9.18 9.14 -17.29
N PRO A 4 -9.79 9.21 -16.09
CA PRO A 4 -9.45 8.31 -14.97
C PRO A 4 -9.59 6.82 -15.29
N ARG A 5 -10.60 6.46 -16.11
CA ARG A 5 -10.82 5.07 -16.52
C ARG A 5 -9.82 4.63 -17.60
N MET A 6 -9.45 5.50 -18.53
CA MET A 6 -8.41 5.18 -19.53
C MET A 6 -7.04 4.99 -18.90
N PHE A 7 -6.71 5.77 -17.86
CA PHE A 7 -5.47 5.62 -17.11
C PHE A 7 -5.36 4.25 -16.43
N LEU A 8 -6.39 3.84 -15.67
CA LEU A 8 -6.41 2.53 -15.02
C LEU A 8 -6.30 1.38 -16.03
N VAL A 9 -6.98 1.49 -17.17
CA VAL A 9 -6.89 0.48 -18.25
C VAL A 9 -5.46 0.32 -18.76
N ARG A 10 -4.71 1.42 -18.94
CA ARG A 10 -3.30 1.37 -19.37
C ARG A 10 -2.40 0.74 -18.32
N CYS A 11 -2.58 1.06 -17.04
CA CYS A 11 -1.85 0.42 -15.93
C CYS A 11 -2.08 -1.10 -15.93
N PHE A 12 -3.34 -1.54 -16.02
CA PHE A 12 -3.68 -2.97 -16.08
C PHE A 12 -3.16 -3.67 -17.34
N GLN A 13 -3.01 -2.96 -18.46
CA GLN A 13 -2.36 -3.51 -19.64
C GLN A 13 -0.85 -3.71 -19.40
N LEU A 14 -0.15 -2.72 -18.86
CA LEU A 14 1.28 -2.83 -18.56
C LEU A 14 1.58 -3.95 -17.56
N PHE A 15 0.72 -4.14 -16.54
CA PHE A 15 0.87 -5.27 -15.62
C PHE A 15 0.85 -6.63 -16.33
N ARG A 16 0.08 -6.80 -17.41
CA ARG A 16 0.07 -8.05 -18.17
C ARG A 16 1.41 -8.31 -18.84
N GLU A 17 2.00 -7.29 -19.47
CA GLU A 17 3.31 -7.40 -20.12
C GLU A 17 4.43 -7.70 -19.09
N LEU A 18 4.40 -7.02 -17.93
CA LEU A 18 5.34 -7.30 -16.83
C LEU A 18 5.19 -8.72 -16.28
N HIS A 19 3.96 -9.23 -16.19
CA HIS A 19 3.71 -10.60 -15.77
C HIS A 19 4.28 -11.64 -16.75
N GLU A 20 4.29 -11.35 -18.04
CA GLU A 20 4.89 -12.22 -19.07
C GLU A 20 6.42 -12.19 -19.05
N ALA A 21 7.02 -11.04 -18.71
CA ALA A 21 8.46 -10.90 -18.54
C ALA A 21 8.98 -11.63 -17.28
N VAL A 22 8.23 -11.56 -16.17
CA VAL A 22 8.57 -12.26 -14.92
C VAL A 22 7.94 -13.65 -14.92
N ASN A 23 8.60 -14.58 -15.61
CA ASN A 23 8.08 -15.91 -15.96
C ASN A 23 8.85 -17.11 -15.36
N SER A 24 9.80 -16.88 -14.46
CA SER A 24 10.43 -17.95 -13.68
C SER A 24 10.69 -17.52 -12.21
N PRO A 25 10.82 -18.47 -11.27
CA PRO A 25 11.23 -18.18 -9.90
C PRO A 25 12.56 -17.42 -9.80
N GLU A 26 13.52 -17.72 -10.67
CA GLU A 26 14.83 -17.08 -10.68
C GLU A 26 14.74 -15.60 -11.05
N ILE A 27 13.97 -15.28 -12.10
CA ILE A 27 13.70 -13.89 -12.50
C ILE A 27 12.91 -13.18 -11.40
N LEU A 28 11.90 -13.83 -10.82
CA LEU A 28 11.10 -13.25 -9.74
C LEU A 28 11.97 -12.90 -8.52
N ARG A 29 12.89 -13.78 -8.14
CA ARG A 29 13.84 -13.55 -7.05
C ARG A 29 14.75 -12.37 -7.36
N GLN A 30 15.31 -12.30 -8.57
CA GLN A 30 16.15 -11.18 -9.00
C GLN A 30 15.40 -9.84 -8.97
N VAL A 31 14.22 -9.78 -9.60
CA VAL A 31 13.37 -8.58 -9.61
C VAL A 31 12.98 -8.15 -8.20
N THR A 32 12.68 -9.11 -7.31
CA THR A 32 12.40 -8.81 -5.91
C THR A 32 13.62 -8.19 -5.22
N THR A 33 14.81 -8.75 -5.43
CA THR A 33 16.06 -8.18 -4.90
C THR A 33 16.30 -6.77 -5.44
N ASP A 34 16.13 -6.55 -6.74
CA ASP A 34 16.33 -5.26 -7.40
C ASP A 34 15.40 -4.19 -6.82
N VAL A 35 14.10 -4.51 -6.65
CA VAL A 35 13.13 -3.59 -6.03
C VAL A 35 13.56 -3.19 -4.61
N VAL A 36 14.01 -4.14 -3.80
CA VAL A 36 14.47 -3.85 -2.42
C VAL A 36 15.73 -2.98 -2.43
N GLU A 37 16.71 -3.28 -3.29
CA GLU A 37 17.94 -2.49 -3.39
C GLU A 37 17.68 -1.08 -3.95
N GLU A 38 16.74 -0.94 -4.88
CA GLU A 38 16.33 0.35 -5.43
C GLU A 38 15.68 1.23 -4.36
N PHE A 39 14.76 0.69 -3.55
CA PHE A 39 14.18 1.43 -2.42
C PHE A 39 15.25 1.78 -1.37
N SER A 40 16.15 0.85 -1.04
CA SER A 40 17.25 1.15 -0.14
C SER A 40 18.17 2.24 -0.67
N SER A 41 18.40 2.30 -1.99
CA SER A 41 19.23 3.31 -2.63
C SER A 41 18.54 4.68 -2.68
N ASP A 42 17.21 4.70 -2.71
CA ASP A 42 16.36 5.89 -2.57
C ASP A 42 16.22 6.36 -1.09
N GLY A 43 17.00 5.77 -0.18
CA GLY A 43 17.01 6.16 1.24
C GLY A 43 15.91 5.54 2.10
N VAL A 44 15.11 4.62 1.56
CA VAL A 44 14.07 3.91 2.32
C VAL A 44 14.73 2.96 3.32
N VAL A 45 14.34 3.09 4.60
CA VAL A 45 14.86 2.27 5.70
C VAL A 45 13.89 1.17 6.17
N TYR A 46 12.64 1.24 5.74
CA TYR A 46 11.61 0.23 5.99
C TYR A 46 10.66 0.12 4.78
N LEU A 47 10.45 -1.10 4.28
CA LEU A 47 9.64 -1.37 3.09
C LEU A 47 8.63 -2.49 3.37
N GLU A 48 7.36 -2.23 3.08
CA GLU A 48 6.34 -3.27 2.96
C GLU A 48 6.04 -3.51 1.49
N LEU A 49 6.66 -4.56 0.93
CA LEU A 49 6.46 -4.95 -0.45
C LEU A 49 5.19 -5.81 -0.56
N ARG A 50 4.24 -5.35 -1.38
CA ARG A 50 3.00 -6.08 -1.68
C ARG A 50 3.13 -6.84 -2.98
N THR A 51 2.56 -8.04 -3.05
CA THR A 51 2.61 -8.84 -4.28
C THR A 51 1.41 -9.77 -4.42
N THR A 52 0.85 -9.84 -5.63
CA THR A 52 -0.22 -10.79 -5.98
C THR A 52 0.39 -12.09 -6.45
N LEU A 53 0.11 -13.18 -5.74
CA LEU A 53 0.64 -14.49 -6.11
C LEU A 53 0.18 -14.92 -7.51
N ARG A 54 1.09 -15.53 -8.27
CA ARG A 54 0.80 -16.13 -9.58
C ARG A 54 1.35 -17.57 -9.60
N PRO A 55 0.76 -18.47 -10.39
CA PRO A 55 1.36 -19.79 -10.58
C PRO A 55 2.69 -19.63 -11.33
N LEU A 56 3.81 -19.86 -10.64
CA LEU A 56 5.15 -19.73 -11.22
C LEU A 56 6.19 -20.66 -10.57
N PRO A 57 6.21 -21.98 -10.86
CA PRO A 57 5.17 -22.75 -11.55
C PRO A 57 3.91 -22.97 -10.69
N THR A 58 4.04 -22.99 -9.36
CA THR A 58 2.89 -22.93 -8.44
C THR A 58 2.83 -21.60 -7.67
N TYR A 59 1.73 -21.34 -6.98
CA TYR A 59 1.63 -20.17 -6.09
C TYR A 59 2.62 -20.22 -4.93
N ARG A 60 3.00 -21.42 -4.47
CA ARG A 60 3.99 -21.60 -3.40
C ARG A 60 5.40 -21.29 -3.90
N ASP A 61 5.74 -21.72 -5.10
CA ASP A 61 7.05 -21.42 -5.70
C ASP A 61 7.23 -19.92 -5.94
N TYR A 62 6.18 -19.23 -6.41
CA TYR A 62 6.18 -17.77 -6.50
C TYR A 62 6.48 -17.13 -5.14
N LEU A 63 5.75 -17.53 -4.09
CA LEU A 63 5.92 -16.98 -2.75
C LEU A 63 7.33 -17.24 -2.21
N LEU A 64 7.87 -18.45 -2.40
CA LEU A 64 9.24 -18.79 -2.02
C LEU A 64 10.26 -17.93 -2.76
N GLY A 65 10.08 -17.72 -4.07
CA GLY A 65 10.97 -16.85 -4.87
C GLY A 65 11.01 -15.40 -4.35
N VAL A 66 9.85 -14.84 -3.97
CA VAL A 66 9.79 -13.50 -3.36
C VAL A 66 10.45 -13.49 -1.99
N ILE A 67 10.17 -14.48 -1.14
CA ILE A 67 10.77 -14.58 0.21
C ILE A 67 12.28 -14.70 0.13
N GLU A 68 12.79 -15.53 -0.77
CA GLU A 68 14.23 -15.66 -1.03
C GLU A 68 14.80 -14.34 -1.52
N GLY A 69 14.16 -13.69 -2.49
CA GLY A 69 14.61 -12.42 -3.04
C GLY A 69 14.76 -11.34 -1.99
N VAL A 70 13.79 -11.20 -1.09
CA VAL A 70 13.86 -10.25 0.04
C VAL A 70 14.97 -10.63 1.02
N LYS A 71 15.06 -11.91 1.41
CA LYS A 71 16.04 -12.35 2.41
C LYS A 71 17.48 -12.30 1.89
N SER A 72 17.69 -12.49 0.59
CA SER A 72 19.01 -12.43 -0.03
C SER A 72 19.44 -11.01 -0.43
N SER A 73 18.56 -10.02 -0.34
CA SER A 73 18.88 -8.62 -0.65
C SER A 73 20.07 -8.11 0.18
N PRO A 74 21.17 -7.63 -0.44
CA PRO A 74 22.32 -7.10 0.29
C PRO A 74 21.99 -6.00 1.30
N SER A 75 21.09 -5.07 0.97
CA SER A 75 20.63 -4.00 1.87
C SER A 75 19.88 -4.53 3.10
N VAL A 76 19.17 -5.64 2.98
CA VAL A 76 18.51 -6.32 4.11
C VAL A 76 19.55 -7.01 4.98
N LEU A 77 20.48 -7.77 4.38
CA LEU A 77 21.55 -8.46 5.09
C LEU A 77 22.49 -7.51 5.86
N THR A 78 22.71 -6.31 5.31
CA THR A 78 23.53 -5.26 5.93
C THR A 78 22.75 -4.37 6.91
N GLY A 79 21.44 -4.56 7.07
CA GLY A 79 20.59 -3.77 7.96
C GLY A 79 20.34 -2.33 7.50
N ARG A 80 20.62 -2.02 6.23
CA ARG A 80 20.31 -0.71 5.62
C ARG A 80 18.81 -0.50 5.50
N ILE A 81 18.07 -1.52 5.08
CA ILE A 81 16.61 -1.54 4.97
C ILE A 81 16.01 -2.73 5.71
N VAL A 82 14.82 -2.54 6.28
CA VAL A 82 13.99 -3.61 6.85
C VAL A 82 12.83 -3.86 5.90
N ALA A 83 12.79 -5.02 5.25
CA ALA A 83 11.73 -5.38 4.32
C ALA A 83 10.71 -6.36 4.93
N ARG A 84 9.44 -6.17 4.59
CA ARG A 84 8.27 -6.97 4.99
C ARG A 84 7.40 -7.25 3.76
N LEU A 85 6.56 -8.27 3.85
CA LEU A 85 5.72 -8.75 2.76
C LEU A 85 4.23 -8.67 3.12
N LEU A 86 3.44 -8.20 2.16
CA LEU A 86 1.99 -8.28 2.16
C LEU A 86 1.54 -9.12 0.96
N ILE A 87 0.71 -10.13 1.20
CA ILE A 87 0.16 -10.96 0.13
C ILE A 87 -1.14 -10.33 -0.37
N SER A 88 -1.16 -9.92 -1.64
CA SER A 88 -2.29 -9.23 -2.23
C SER A 88 -3.35 -10.21 -2.74
N ILE A 89 -4.60 -9.94 -2.38
CA ILE A 89 -5.80 -10.43 -3.03
C ILE A 89 -6.09 -9.51 -4.22
N ASP A 90 -6.08 -10.07 -5.42
CA ASP A 90 -6.55 -9.37 -6.62
C ASP A 90 -8.04 -9.61 -6.81
N ARG A 91 -8.86 -8.59 -6.52
CA ARG A 91 -10.32 -8.72 -6.60
C ARG A 91 -10.82 -9.08 -7.99
N ALA A 92 -10.04 -8.79 -9.04
CA ALA A 92 -10.38 -9.14 -10.42
C ALA A 92 -10.23 -10.65 -10.71
N ARG A 93 -9.56 -11.41 -9.84
CA ARG A 93 -9.41 -12.87 -9.93
C ARG A 93 -10.47 -13.64 -9.14
N GLY A 94 -11.36 -12.93 -8.46
CA GLY A 94 -12.49 -13.50 -7.74
C GLY A 94 -12.18 -14.08 -6.36
N VAL A 95 -13.25 -14.36 -5.62
CA VAL A 95 -13.24 -14.70 -4.19
C VAL A 95 -12.44 -15.96 -3.88
N VAL A 96 -12.54 -16.99 -4.73
CA VAL A 96 -11.82 -18.26 -4.53
C VAL A 96 -10.31 -18.04 -4.55
N ASN A 97 -9.81 -17.23 -5.49
CA ASN A 97 -8.39 -16.89 -5.54
C ASN A 97 -7.98 -16.05 -4.33
N GLY A 98 -8.83 -15.11 -3.89
CA GLY A 98 -8.59 -14.34 -2.67
C GLY A 98 -8.50 -15.20 -1.40
N GLN A 99 -9.39 -16.19 -1.25
CA GLN A 99 -9.34 -17.14 -0.13
C GLN A 99 -8.09 -18.01 -0.14
N GLN A 100 -7.62 -18.41 -1.34
CA GLN A 100 -6.37 -19.13 -1.51
C GLN A 100 -5.17 -18.26 -1.13
N ALA A 101 -5.14 -17.00 -1.56
CA ALA A 101 -4.08 -16.04 -1.21
C ALA A 101 -3.98 -15.84 0.31
N VAL A 102 -5.11 -15.65 1.00
CA VAL A 102 -5.14 -15.55 2.47
C VAL A 102 -4.63 -16.82 3.14
N THR A 103 -5.02 -18.00 2.63
CA THR A 103 -4.58 -19.27 3.20
C THR A 103 -3.05 -19.42 3.09
N LEU A 104 -2.48 -19.10 1.93
CA LEU A 104 -1.03 -19.10 1.72
C LEU A 104 -0.31 -18.04 2.57
N ALA A 105 -0.89 -16.86 2.74
CA ALA A 105 -0.35 -15.82 3.61
C ALA A 105 -0.27 -16.29 5.08
N ILE A 106 -1.31 -16.98 5.57
CA ILE A 106 -1.34 -17.54 6.94
C ILE A 106 -0.28 -18.64 7.09
N GLU A 107 -0.17 -19.55 6.12
CA GLU A 107 0.87 -20.60 6.12
C GLU A 107 2.27 -19.97 6.16
N ALA A 108 2.52 -18.98 5.32
CA ALA A 108 3.82 -18.31 5.23
C ALA A 108 4.15 -17.49 6.49
N ALA A 109 3.19 -16.79 7.08
CA ALA A 109 3.42 -16.04 8.32
C ALA A 109 3.76 -16.94 9.51
N ARG A 110 3.32 -18.21 9.52
CA ARG A 110 3.76 -19.17 10.55
C ARG A 110 5.22 -19.57 10.38
N LEU A 111 5.71 -19.66 9.15
CA LEU A 111 7.10 -20.01 8.82
C LEU A 111 8.04 -18.80 8.90
N TRP A 112 7.54 -17.61 8.60
CA TRP A 112 8.29 -16.36 8.56
C TRP A 112 7.51 -15.21 9.24
N PRO A 113 7.30 -15.28 10.57
CA PRO A 113 6.43 -14.37 11.32
C PRO A 113 6.91 -12.92 11.36
N GLU A 114 8.21 -12.69 11.15
CA GLU A 114 8.82 -11.36 11.08
C GLU A 114 8.98 -10.87 9.63
N LEU A 115 8.47 -11.59 8.63
CA LEU A 115 8.57 -11.20 7.22
C LEU A 115 7.19 -11.01 6.58
N VAL A 116 6.30 -12.00 6.71
CA VAL A 116 4.95 -11.93 6.13
C VAL A 116 4.01 -11.34 7.18
N MET A 117 3.69 -10.07 7.02
CA MET A 117 3.01 -9.28 8.06
C MET A 117 1.52 -9.13 7.84
N GLY A 118 1.04 -9.32 6.60
CA GLY A 118 -0.35 -9.04 6.30
C GLY A 118 -0.82 -9.45 4.92
N VAL A 119 -2.06 -9.06 4.65
CA VAL A 119 -2.70 -9.17 3.34
C VAL A 119 -3.17 -7.80 2.88
N ASP A 120 -3.15 -7.61 1.57
CA ASP A 120 -3.68 -6.44 0.88
C ASP A 120 -4.90 -6.85 0.04
N LEU A 121 -5.94 -6.03 -0.05
CA LEU A 121 -7.02 -6.20 -1.04
C LEU A 121 -6.88 -5.10 -2.09
N SER A 122 -6.61 -5.51 -3.34
CA SER A 122 -6.30 -4.63 -4.46
C SER A 122 -6.92 -5.12 -5.77
N GLY A 123 -6.28 -4.88 -6.92
CA GLY A 123 -6.81 -5.20 -8.25
C GLY A 123 -7.84 -4.18 -8.73
N ASN A 124 -8.50 -4.48 -9.86
CA ASN A 124 -9.39 -3.53 -10.54
C ASN A 124 -10.61 -3.15 -9.66
N PRO A 125 -10.75 -1.87 -9.25
CA PRO A 125 -11.84 -1.43 -8.38
C PRO A 125 -13.23 -1.45 -9.02
N SER A 126 -13.34 -1.70 -10.32
CA SER A 126 -14.63 -1.88 -11.00
C SER A 126 -15.14 -3.32 -10.98
N VAL A 127 -14.38 -4.27 -10.42
CA VAL A 127 -14.69 -5.71 -10.46
C VAL A 127 -14.95 -6.25 -9.05
N GLY A 128 -16.06 -6.97 -8.90
CA GLY A 128 -16.46 -7.58 -7.63
C GLY A 128 -16.93 -6.56 -6.59
N SER A 129 -17.33 -7.05 -5.41
CA SER A 129 -17.68 -6.23 -4.26
C SER A 129 -16.58 -6.32 -3.19
N LEU A 130 -16.34 -5.23 -2.45
CA LEU A 130 -15.47 -5.28 -1.27
C LEU A 130 -16.03 -6.24 -0.21
N LEU A 131 -17.36 -6.34 -0.11
CA LEU A 131 -18.06 -7.18 0.86
C LEU A 131 -17.75 -8.67 0.66
N ASP A 132 -17.49 -9.09 -0.57
CA ASP A 132 -17.16 -10.48 -0.90
C ASP A 132 -15.88 -10.97 -0.19
N TYR A 133 -14.99 -10.03 0.16
CA TYR A 133 -13.69 -10.32 0.75
C TYR A 133 -13.64 -10.13 2.27
N VAL A 134 -14.71 -9.63 2.90
CA VAL A 134 -14.79 -9.43 4.37
C VAL A 134 -14.44 -10.71 5.13
N SER A 135 -15.00 -11.85 4.70
CA SER A 135 -14.73 -13.14 5.34
C SER A 135 -13.25 -13.53 5.26
N ALA A 136 -12.62 -13.34 4.09
CA ALA A 136 -11.22 -13.66 3.87
C ALA A 136 -10.29 -12.73 4.69
N LEU A 137 -10.58 -11.43 4.72
CA LEU A 137 -9.82 -10.46 5.49
C LEU A 137 -9.96 -10.69 7.01
N ASN A 138 -11.17 -11.00 7.49
CA ASN A 138 -11.40 -11.35 8.89
C ASN A 138 -10.68 -12.67 9.27
N LYS A 139 -10.61 -13.65 8.37
CA LYS A 139 -9.80 -14.86 8.55
C LYS A 139 -8.31 -14.55 8.70
N ALA A 140 -7.78 -13.63 7.89
CA ALA A 140 -6.38 -13.17 8.02
C ALA A 140 -6.13 -12.53 9.39
N ARG A 141 -6.98 -11.57 9.81
CA ARG A 141 -6.89 -10.92 11.13
C ARG A 141 -6.97 -11.91 12.29
N ALA A 142 -7.89 -12.88 12.22
CA ALA A 142 -8.03 -13.91 13.24
C ALA A 142 -6.78 -14.81 13.38
N ASN A 143 -5.89 -14.82 12.38
CA ASN A 143 -4.60 -15.52 12.39
C ASN A 143 -3.41 -14.58 12.63
N GLY A 144 -3.65 -13.35 13.11
CA GLY A 144 -2.61 -12.40 13.49
C GLY A 144 -2.02 -11.58 12.33
N LEU A 145 -2.53 -11.75 11.11
CA LEU A 145 -2.12 -10.94 9.97
C LEU A 145 -2.79 -9.57 9.99
N LYS A 146 -2.03 -8.55 9.60
CA LYS A 146 -2.54 -7.21 9.36
C LYS A 146 -3.28 -7.12 8.02
N THR A 147 -4.24 -6.21 7.91
CA THR A 147 -4.99 -6.00 6.66
C THR A 147 -4.87 -4.56 6.16
N THR A 148 -4.60 -4.40 4.87
CA THR A 148 -4.69 -3.12 4.16
C THR A 148 -5.64 -3.27 2.97
N VAL A 149 -6.41 -2.24 2.64
CA VAL A 149 -7.46 -2.34 1.61
C VAL A 149 -7.40 -1.13 0.69
N HIS A 150 -7.30 -1.34 -0.62
CA HIS A 150 -7.53 -0.30 -1.61
C HIS A 150 -9.00 0.08 -1.58
N PHE A 151 -9.29 1.35 -1.26
CA PHE A 151 -10.61 1.75 -0.81
C PHE A 151 -11.05 3.05 -1.48
N ALA A 152 -12.32 3.11 -1.88
CA ALA A 152 -12.95 4.28 -2.50
C ALA A 152 -12.15 4.89 -3.69
N GLU A 153 -11.50 4.07 -4.52
CA GLU A 153 -10.71 4.51 -5.68
C GLU A 153 -11.55 5.06 -6.84
N LEU A 154 -12.80 4.62 -6.94
CA LEU A 154 -13.78 5.06 -7.94
C LEU A 154 -15.01 5.62 -7.23
N SER A 155 -15.66 6.62 -7.82
CA SER A 155 -16.94 7.12 -7.31
C SER A 155 -18.07 6.11 -7.51
N GLY A 156 -19.07 6.14 -6.62
CA GLY A 156 -20.36 5.47 -6.86
C GLY A 156 -20.78 4.34 -5.91
N SER A 157 -19.99 4.01 -4.87
CA SER A 157 -20.29 2.88 -3.97
C SER A 157 -20.25 3.26 -2.48
N ALA A 158 -20.75 4.44 -2.12
CA ALA A 158 -20.67 4.96 -0.75
C ALA A 158 -21.31 4.03 0.30
N SER A 159 -22.47 3.42 -0.02
CA SER A 159 -23.15 2.46 0.86
C SER A 159 -22.33 1.19 1.09
N GLU A 160 -21.66 0.68 0.04
CA GLU A 160 -20.77 -0.48 0.13
C GLU A 160 -19.57 -0.19 1.03
N TRP A 161 -18.97 0.99 0.92
CA TRP A 161 -17.84 1.41 1.76
C TRP A 161 -18.23 1.44 3.24
N LEU A 162 -19.39 2.03 3.54
CA LEU A 162 -19.92 2.07 4.89
C LEU A 162 -20.18 0.65 5.41
N GLN A 163 -20.89 -0.16 4.64
CA GLN A 163 -21.22 -1.53 4.99
C GLN A 163 -19.95 -2.39 5.18
N PHE A 164 -18.91 -2.17 4.38
CA PHE A 164 -17.63 -2.85 4.51
C PHE A 164 -16.96 -2.50 5.83
N LEU A 165 -16.83 -1.21 6.18
CA LEU A 165 -16.19 -0.80 7.42
C LEU A 165 -16.98 -1.21 8.67
N GLN A 166 -18.29 -1.40 8.56
CA GLN A 166 -19.12 -1.98 9.62
C GLN A 166 -18.84 -3.47 9.87
N GLN A 167 -18.34 -4.20 8.87
CA GLN A 167 -18.07 -5.65 8.98
C GLN A 167 -16.57 -5.99 9.08
N HIS A 168 -15.71 -5.07 8.65
CA HIS A 168 -14.25 -5.23 8.70
C HIS A 168 -13.58 -3.87 8.91
N VAL A 169 -12.82 -3.76 9.99
CA VAL A 169 -11.95 -2.59 10.26
C VAL A 169 -10.52 -2.95 9.86
N PRO A 170 -10.01 -2.48 8.71
CA PRO A 170 -8.66 -2.76 8.28
C PRO A 170 -7.64 -1.98 9.11
N ASP A 171 -6.41 -2.48 9.19
CA ASP A 171 -5.33 -1.78 9.89
C ASP A 171 -4.83 -0.55 9.11
N ARG A 172 -5.03 -0.49 7.78
CA ARG A 172 -4.79 0.68 6.92
C ARG A 172 -5.73 0.70 5.71
N LEU A 173 -5.93 1.88 5.12
CA LEU A 173 -6.62 2.05 3.84
C LEU A 173 -5.68 2.68 2.81
N GLY A 174 -5.77 2.24 1.56
CA GLY A 174 -5.09 2.85 0.43
C GLY A 174 -6.03 3.75 -0.38
N HIS A 175 -5.48 4.83 -0.92
CA HIS A 175 -6.11 5.77 -1.86
C HIS A 175 -7.18 6.66 -1.27
N VAL A 176 -8.38 6.12 -1.00
CA VAL A 176 -9.51 6.84 -0.39
C VAL A 176 -9.96 8.09 -1.17
N THR A 177 -9.65 8.14 -2.47
CA THR A 177 -9.76 9.34 -3.31
C THR A 177 -11.19 9.85 -3.46
N SER A 178 -12.18 8.97 -3.41
CA SER A 178 -13.61 9.34 -3.54
C SER A 178 -14.27 9.76 -2.21
N LEU A 179 -13.50 9.82 -1.10
CA LEU A 179 -13.95 10.32 0.21
C LEU A 179 -13.33 11.68 0.59
N SER A 180 -12.69 12.37 -0.37
CA SER A 180 -12.14 13.72 -0.19
C SER A 180 -13.22 14.77 0.13
N GLN A 181 -12.81 15.90 0.72
CA GLN A 181 -13.70 16.95 1.22
C GLN A 181 -14.34 17.81 0.12
N THR A 182 -14.04 17.56 -1.16
CA THR A 182 -14.69 18.29 -2.25
C THR A 182 -16.21 18.09 -2.24
N ILE A 183 -16.92 19.19 -2.53
CA ILE A 183 -18.36 19.48 -2.32
C ILE A 183 -19.35 18.35 -2.66
N ALA A 184 -18.97 17.40 -3.54
CA ALA A 184 -19.80 16.26 -3.89
C ALA A 184 -19.97 15.23 -2.75
N SER A 185 -19.01 15.07 -1.83
CA SER A 185 -19.09 14.06 -0.77
C SER A 185 -20.06 14.41 0.36
N TYR A 186 -20.31 15.71 0.62
CA TYR A 186 -21.27 16.15 1.64
C TYR A 186 -22.73 15.84 1.30
N HIS A 187 -23.04 15.61 0.03
CA HIS A 187 -24.40 15.26 -0.39
C HIS A 187 -24.70 13.75 -0.26
N ASN A 188 -23.70 12.92 0.06
CA ASN A 188 -23.88 11.49 0.26
C ASN A 188 -23.65 11.12 1.74
N VAL A 189 -24.75 10.80 2.43
CA VAL A 189 -24.73 10.47 3.87
C VAL A 189 -23.81 9.28 4.15
N ASP A 190 -23.83 8.24 3.32
CA ASP A 190 -23.01 7.04 3.54
C ASP A 190 -21.52 7.34 3.40
N ALA A 191 -21.12 8.22 2.47
CA ALA A 191 -19.73 8.64 2.31
C ALA A 191 -19.25 9.45 3.53
N LEU A 192 -20.11 10.32 4.07
CA LEU A 192 -19.82 11.08 5.28
C LEU A 192 -19.68 10.16 6.51
N GLU A 193 -20.60 9.21 6.70
CA GLU A 193 -20.53 8.24 7.79
C GLU A 193 -19.31 7.31 7.65
N THR A 194 -18.98 6.89 6.43
CA THR A 194 -17.74 6.14 6.15
C THR A 194 -16.52 6.93 6.62
N ARG A 195 -16.43 8.22 6.28
CA ARG A 195 -15.33 9.09 6.72
C ARG A 195 -15.28 9.24 8.23
N LYS A 196 -16.43 9.42 8.89
CA LYS A 196 -16.51 9.47 10.36
C LYS A 196 -15.98 8.19 10.99
N MET A 197 -16.31 7.02 10.43
CA MET A 197 -15.77 5.74 10.90
C MET A 197 -14.25 5.66 10.74
N ILE A 198 -13.71 6.06 9.59
CA ILE A 198 -12.26 6.09 9.34
C ILE A 198 -11.54 6.95 10.39
N VAL A 199 -12.06 8.17 10.65
CA VAL A 199 -11.49 9.08 11.64
C VAL A 199 -11.64 8.55 13.07
N ALA A 200 -12.83 8.07 13.43
CA ALA A 200 -13.12 7.56 14.78
C ALA A 200 -12.28 6.31 15.12
N ALA A 201 -12.07 5.43 14.15
CA ALA A 201 -11.22 4.25 14.29
C ALA A 201 -9.72 4.55 14.08
N GLN A 202 -9.37 5.81 13.75
CA GLN A 202 -7.99 6.26 13.49
C GLN A 202 -7.26 5.38 12.45
N ILE A 203 -7.98 4.99 11.39
CA ILE A 203 -7.41 4.11 10.37
C ILE A 203 -6.40 4.92 9.54
N PRO A 204 -5.10 4.56 9.54
CA PRO A 204 -4.09 5.27 8.77
C PRO A 204 -4.33 5.13 7.27
N LEU A 205 -4.06 6.20 6.54
CA LEU A 205 -4.28 6.28 5.10
C LEU A 205 -2.95 6.26 4.33
N GLY A 206 -2.88 5.48 3.26
CA GLY A 206 -1.80 5.55 2.27
C GLY A 206 -2.24 6.36 1.05
N SER A 207 -1.42 7.31 0.61
CA SER A 207 -1.72 8.17 -0.52
C SER A 207 -1.67 7.42 -1.86
N PHE A 208 -2.38 7.97 -2.84
CA PHE A 208 -2.15 7.68 -4.25
C PHE A 208 -0.91 8.48 -4.74
N PRO A 209 -0.16 8.03 -5.75
CA PRO A 209 1.01 8.75 -6.23
C PRO A 209 0.65 10.12 -6.82
N LEU A 210 1.36 11.16 -6.38
CA LEU A 210 1.20 12.55 -6.82
C LEU A 210 1.68 12.77 -8.25
N VAL A 211 2.61 11.94 -8.76
CA VAL A 211 3.16 12.05 -10.12
C VAL A 211 2.10 11.89 -11.22
N VAL A 212 0.99 11.22 -10.92
CA VAL A 212 -0.11 11.02 -11.87
C VAL A 212 -0.91 12.31 -11.98
N ARG A 213 -0.37 13.25 -12.75
CA ARG A 213 -0.96 14.57 -12.99
C ARG A 213 -2.25 14.44 -13.78
N ASN A 214 -3.33 14.85 -13.11
CA ASN A 214 -4.52 15.52 -13.64
C ASN A 214 -5.15 16.19 -12.42
N ASP A 215 -4.81 17.47 -12.24
CA ASP A 215 -5.34 18.48 -11.29
C ASP A 215 -6.16 18.00 -10.08
N VAL A 216 -7.31 17.35 -10.30
CA VAL A 216 -8.21 16.87 -9.25
C VAL A 216 -7.55 15.82 -8.34
N ARG A 217 -6.78 14.87 -8.88
CA ARG A 217 -6.17 13.80 -8.05
C ARG A 217 -5.05 14.33 -7.14
N ALA A 218 -4.28 15.29 -7.64
CA ALA A 218 -3.26 15.97 -6.84
C ALA A 218 -3.92 16.77 -5.72
N PHE A 219 -4.99 17.52 -6.04
CA PHE A 219 -5.75 18.27 -5.04
C PHE A 219 -6.34 17.37 -3.95
N VAL A 220 -6.98 16.26 -4.32
CA VAL A 220 -7.50 15.25 -3.38
C VAL A 220 -6.39 14.70 -2.48
N SER A 221 -5.22 14.41 -3.05
CA SER A 221 -4.08 13.90 -2.29
C SER A 221 -3.53 14.95 -1.33
N CYS A 222 -3.48 16.23 -1.73
CA CYS A 222 -3.11 17.34 -0.84
C CYS A 222 -4.14 17.58 0.28
N GLU A 223 -5.44 17.44 0.02
CA GLU A 223 -6.47 17.50 1.07
C GLU A 223 -6.31 16.37 2.10
N LEU A 224 -6.04 15.15 1.62
CA LEU A 224 -5.76 14.03 2.51
C LEU A 224 -4.54 14.35 3.38
N LEU A 225 -3.46 14.89 2.78
CA LEU A 225 -2.25 15.32 3.48
C LEU A 225 -2.51 16.37 4.56
N ALA A 226 -3.45 17.30 4.31
CA ALA A 226 -3.78 18.36 5.24
C ALA A 226 -4.76 17.95 6.36
N GLY A 227 -5.56 16.89 6.17
CA GLY A 227 -6.70 16.59 7.04
C GLY A 227 -6.72 15.21 7.70
N LEU A 228 -5.92 14.25 7.25
CA LEU A 228 -5.96 12.85 7.72
C LEU A 228 -4.57 12.21 7.92
N ASP A 229 -3.51 13.03 7.99
CA ASP A 229 -2.15 12.58 8.33
C ASP A 229 -1.67 11.31 7.55
N PRO A 230 -1.81 11.27 6.21
CA PRO A 230 -1.56 10.07 5.43
C PRO A 230 -0.06 9.81 5.26
N GLN A 231 0.23 8.59 4.84
CA GLN A 231 1.54 8.14 4.39
C GLN A 231 1.71 8.46 2.91
N LEU A 232 2.88 8.99 2.52
CA LEU A 232 3.27 9.10 1.12
C LEU A 232 3.80 7.76 0.61
N LEU A 233 3.22 7.25 -0.48
CA LEU A 233 3.57 5.96 -1.08
C LEU A 233 3.74 6.10 -2.60
N THR A 234 4.61 5.27 -3.18
CA THR A 234 4.84 5.22 -4.63
C THR A 234 3.77 4.44 -5.39
N ASP A 235 2.98 3.63 -4.69
CA ASP A 235 2.13 2.57 -5.27
C ASP A 235 2.98 1.69 -6.20
N ASP A 236 2.94 1.91 -7.52
CA ASP A 236 3.74 1.20 -8.52
C ASP A 236 4.85 2.09 -9.13
N LYS A 237 6.01 2.17 -8.46
CA LYS A 237 7.17 3.00 -8.89
C LYS A 237 7.52 2.82 -10.38
N GLY A 238 7.54 1.59 -10.88
CA GLY A 238 7.90 1.30 -12.27
C GLY A 238 6.82 1.71 -13.27
N VAL A 239 5.54 1.62 -12.90
CA VAL A 239 4.40 1.98 -13.76
C VAL A 239 4.25 3.49 -13.83
N PHE A 240 4.44 4.18 -12.71
CA PHE A 240 4.31 5.64 -12.62
C PHE A 240 5.63 6.39 -12.80
N CYS A 241 6.73 5.66 -13.01
CA CYS A 241 8.08 6.19 -13.18
C CYS A 241 8.48 7.20 -12.07
N SER A 242 8.13 6.88 -10.82
CA SER A 242 8.35 7.78 -9.68
C SER A 242 8.82 7.01 -8.45
N ASN A 243 9.96 7.43 -7.91
CA ASN A 243 10.52 6.91 -6.66
C ASN A 243 9.95 7.67 -5.44
N LEU A 244 10.22 7.20 -4.23
CA LEU A 244 9.61 7.78 -3.03
C LEU A 244 10.13 9.20 -2.79
N SER A 245 11.42 9.45 -3.04
CA SER A 245 11.99 10.80 -2.94
C SER A 245 11.28 11.81 -3.84
N ASN A 246 10.94 11.42 -5.08
CA ASN A 246 10.17 12.27 -5.99
C ASN A 246 8.74 12.50 -5.48
N GLU A 247 8.09 11.51 -4.88
CA GLU A 247 6.77 11.72 -4.25
C GLU A 247 6.83 12.73 -3.10
N PHE A 248 7.88 12.69 -2.27
CA PHE A 248 8.11 13.72 -1.24
C PHE A 248 8.37 15.10 -1.86
N GLN A 249 9.19 15.19 -2.91
CA GLN A 249 9.44 16.44 -3.62
C GLN A 249 8.14 17.03 -4.19
N LEU A 250 7.34 16.22 -4.87
CA LEU A 250 6.04 16.63 -5.40
C LEU A 250 5.09 17.09 -4.31
N ALA A 251 5.10 16.45 -3.13
CA ALA A 251 4.27 16.88 -2.00
C ALA A 251 4.70 18.25 -1.46
N VAL A 252 6.01 18.54 -1.39
CA VAL A 252 6.52 19.86 -1.03
C VAL A 252 6.14 20.90 -2.09
N GLU A 253 6.36 20.60 -3.38
CA GLU A 253 6.11 21.54 -4.48
C GLU A 253 4.62 21.84 -4.72
N TYR A 254 3.76 20.81 -4.68
CA TYR A 254 2.34 20.94 -5.06
C TYR A 254 1.40 21.05 -3.88
N CYS A 255 1.72 20.45 -2.73
CA CYS A 255 0.90 20.52 -1.53
C CYS A 255 1.44 21.52 -0.49
N GLY A 256 2.63 22.11 -0.72
CA GLY A 256 3.21 23.10 0.17
C GLY A 256 3.64 22.53 1.52
N LEU A 257 3.98 21.23 1.59
CA LEU A 257 4.45 20.62 2.83
C LEU A 257 5.70 21.33 3.35
N THR A 258 5.66 21.73 4.61
CA THR A 258 6.84 22.28 5.30
C THR A 258 7.77 21.16 5.73
N GLU A 259 9.00 21.50 6.14
CA GLU A 259 9.93 20.56 6.78
C GLU A 259 9.25 19.79 7.94
N THR A 260 8.45 20.49 8.76
CA THR A 260 7.73 19.87 9.87
C THR A 260 6.70 18.84 9.39
N ASP A 261 5.98 19.13 8.30
CA ASP A 261 4.99 18.21 7.74
C ASP A 261 5.65 16.98 7.14
N VAL A 262 6.78 17.13 6.43
CA VAL A 262 7.56 16.02 5.89
C VAL A 262 7.97 15.05 7.00
N PHE A 263 8.45 15.59 8.12
CA PHE A 263 8.81 14.80 9.29
C PHE A 263 7.60 14.12 9.95
N ARG A 264 6.45 14.81 10.03
CA ARG A 264 5.19 14.25 10.54
C ARG A 264 4.72 13.07 9.68
N VAL A 265 4.79 13.18 8.35
CA VAL A 265 4.46 12.09 7.43
C VAL A 265 5.34 10.86 7.69
N CYS A 266 6.64 11.03 7.91
CA CYS A 266 7.55 9.94 8.28
C CYS A 266 7.19 9.31 9.63
N GLU A 267 6.83 10.10 10.64
CA GLU A 267 6.39 9.61 11.95
C GLU A 267 5.09 8.79 11.84
N ASN A 268 4.13 9.26 11.04
CA ASN A 268 2.88 8.56 10.75
C ASN A 268 3.14 7.22 10.05
N ALA A 269 4.06 7.19 9.08
CA ALA A 269 4.47 5.97 8.41
C ALA A 269 5.09 4.95 9.39
N ILE A 270 5.92 5.40 10.33
CA ILE A 270 6.47 4.52 11.36
C ILE A 270 5.37 3.98 12.28
N ALA A 271 4.43 4.83 12.70
CA ALA A 271 3.33 4.42 13.56
C ALA A 271 2.44 3.34 12.90
N ALA A 272 2.16 3.51 11.61
CA ALA A 272 1.32 2.63 10.82
C ALA A 272 2.03 1.40 10.22
N ALA A 273 3.35 1.32 10.34
CA ALA A 273 4.14 0.18 9.87
C ALA A 273 3.71 -1.13 10.55
N PHE A 274 3.53 -2.18 9.76
CA PHE A 274 3.26 -3.54 10.21
C PHE A 274 4.56 -4.21 10.65
N CYS A 275 5.05 -3.79 11.81
CA CYS A 275 6.20 -4.39 12.47
C CYS A 275 6.08 -4.29 13.99
N SER A 276 6.99 -4.93 14.71
CA SER A 276 7.04 -4.86 16.18
C SER A 276 7.39 -3.44 16.66
N GLU A 277 6.96 -3.10 17.88
CA GLU A 277 7.33 -1.82 18.49
C GLU A 277 8.85 -1.65 18.66
N GLN A 278 9.60 -2.74 18.74
CA GLN A 278 11.06 -2.71 18.71
C GLN A 278 11.58 -2.13 17.39
N VAL A 279 11.07 -2.61 16.25
CA VAL A 279 11.45 -2.09 14.92
C VAL A 279 11.00 -0.63 14.80
N LYS A 280 9.78 -0.29 15.20
CA LYS A 280 9.31 1.11 15.20
C LYS A 280 10.20 2.03 16.05
N SER A 281 10.63 1.58 17.22
CA SER A 281 11.56 2.34 18.08
C SER A 281 12.89 2.60 17.38
N GLN A 282 13.44 1.60 16.68
CA GLN A 282 14.67 1.77 15.89
C GLN A 282 14.47 2.76 14.74
N LEU A 283 13.33 2.71 14.05
CA LEU A 283 13.00 3.64 12.96
C LEU A 283 12.86 5.08 13.48
N ARG A 284 12.19 5.30 14.62
CA ARG A 284 12.09 6.63 15.26
C ARG A 284 13.48 7.19 15.57
N LYS A 285 14.38 6.38 16.15
CA LYS A 285 15.77 6.79 16.41
C LYS A 285 16.52 7.15 15.13
N LYS A 286 16.34 6.40 14.04
CA LYS A 286 16.94 6.73 12.73
C LYS A 286 16.41 8.08 12.22
N LEU A 287 15.11 8.33 12.33
CA LEU A 287 14.48 9.59 11.93
C LEU A 287 14.97 10.78 12.77
N ASP A 288 15.09 10.62 14.09
CA ASP A 288 15.59 11.67 14.99
C ASP A 288 17.05 12.04 14.67
N LEU A 289 17.90 11.02 14.44
CA LEU A 289 19.29 11.23 14.03
C LEU A 289 19.39 11.91 12.67
N PHE A 290 18.49 11.59 11.73
CA PHE A 290 18.42 12.26 10.45
C PHE A 290 17.99 13.73 10.61
N ARG A 291 16.92 13.99 11.36
CA ARG A 291 16.43 15.35 11.68
C ARG A 291 17.50 16.24 12.29
N ALA A 292 18.37 15.69 13.15
CA ALA A 292 19.46 16.45 13.76
C ALA A 292 20.60 16.84 12.79
N ARG A 293 20.68 16.20 11.61
CA ARG A 293 21.78 16.38 10.64
C ARG A 293 21.38 17.20 9.42
N VAL A 294 20.09 17.27 9.10
CA VAL A 294 19.60 17.97 7.92
C VAL A 294 19.53 19.48 8.21
N PRO A 295 20.13 20.34 7.38
CA PRO A 295 19.94 21.79 7.47
C PRO A 295 18.46 22.13 7.27
N ARG A 296 17.91 23.01 8.11
CA ARG A 296 16.54 23.51 7.94
C ARG A 296 16.40 24.25 6.62
N PHE A 297 15.32 24.01 5.87
CA PHE A 297 15.03 24.64 4.58
C PHE A 297 13.69 25.39 4.60
#